data_AF-A0A934BB86-F1
#
_entry.id   AF-A0A934BB86-F1
#
_cell.length_a   1.000
_cell.length_b   1.000
_cell.length_c   1.000
_cell.angle_alpha   90.00
_cell.angle_beta   90.00
_cell.angle_gamma   90.00
#
_symmetry.space_group_name_H-M   'P 1'
#
loop_
_entity.id
_entity.type
_entity.pdbx_description
1 polymer ?
#
loop_
_entity_poly.entity_id
_entity_poly.type
_entity_poly.pdbx_seq_one_letter_code
_entity_poly.pdbx_strand_id
1 'polypeptide(L)'
;MAEKLAKVRAGLRHAFAVEPEDQPLTIEDMQLLERIAEVIVKRRMAAPATMFLESMGPMNFLGSQALHFITPIIDCVLSTNEVEQVARLLERRDTVTRLIAIIEAKSAPQGATAQ
;
A
#
# COMPACT_ATOMS: atom_id res chain seq x y z
N MET A 1 8.64 8.85 15.71
CA MET A 1 7.51 7.90 15.66
C MET A 1 6.15 8.56 15.82
N ALA A 2 5.88 9.29 16.92
CA ALA A 2 4.55 9.87 17.18
C ALA A 2 4.04 10.81 16.07
N GLU A 3 4.92 11.64 15.49
CA GLU A 3 4.54 12.54 14.40
C GLU A 3 4.17 11.82 13.10
N LYS A 4 4.95 10.80 12.69
CA LYS A 4 4.62 9.96 11.52
C LYS A 4 3.30 9.24 11.74
N LEU A 5 3.11 8.61 12.90
CA LEU A 5 1.88 7.89 13.23
C LEU A 5 0.67 8.82 13.29
N ALA A 6 0.84 10.05 13.81
CA ALA A 6 -0.21 11.06 13.82
C ALA A 6 -0.61 11.47 12.40
N LYS A 7 0.35 11.62 11.48
CA LYS A 7 0.09 11.93 10.06
C LYS A 7 -0.59 10.76 9.33
N VAL A 8 -0.17 9.52 9.57
CA VAL A 8 -0.87 8.33 9.03
C VAL A 8 -2.30 8.28 9.52
N ARG A 9 -2.52 8.50 10.83
CA ARG A 9 -3.85 8.52 11.42
C ARG A 9 -4.71 9.67 10.90
N ALA A 10 -4.11 10.84 10.62
CA ALA A 10 -4.79 11.97 10.01
C ALA A 10 -5.19 11.66 8.57
N GLY A 11 -4.25 11.14 7.76
CA GLY A 11 -4.51 10.66 6.40
C GLY A 11 -5.65 9.65 6.38
N LEU A 12 -5.56 8.58 7.20
CA LEU A 12 -6.59 7.54 7.32
C LEU A 12 -7.97 8.05 7.80
N ARG A 13 -8.03 9.22 8.45
CA ARG A 13 -9.30 9.83 8.88
C ARG A 13 -9.96 10.63 7.77
N HIS A 14 -9.17 11.25 6.90
CA HIS A 14 -9.65 11.98 5.71
C HIS A 14 -9.79 11.08 4.48
N ALA A 15 -9.15 9.92 4.53
CA ALA A 15 -9.02 8.91 3.49
C ALA A 15 -10.31 8.31 2.94
N PHE A 16 -11.35 8.28 3.77
CA PHE A 16 -12.62 7.66 3.42
C PHE A 16 -13.67 8.68 2.97
N ALA A 17 -13.27 9.95 2.79
CA ALA A 17 -14.10 10.97 2.17
C ALA A 17 -14.06 10.79 0.65
N VAL A 18 -14.97 9.97 0.13
CA VAL A 18 -15.29 9.70 -1.29
C VAL A 18 -14.63 10.68 -2.28
N GLU A 19 -13.40 10.37 -2.71
CA GLU A 19 -12.81 10.97 -3.91
C GLU A 19 -13.37 10.24 -5.15
N PRO A 20 -13.50 10.92 -6.30
CA PRO A 20 -14.01 10.29 -7.51
C PRO A 20 -13.08 9.16 -7.98
N GLU A 21 -13.64 7.96 -8.10
CA GLU A 21 -12.95 6.70 -8.41
C GLU A 21 -12.25 6.66 -9.79
N ASP A 22 -12.39 7.72 -10.61
CA ASP A 22 -12.02 7.76 -12.04
C ASP A 22 -10.74 8.54 -12.39
N GLN A 23 -9.99 9.09 -11.43
CA GLN A 23 -8.71 9.75 -11.76
C GLN A 23 -7.64 8.70 -12.13
N PRO A 24 -7.02 8.74 -13.34
CA PRO A 24 -6.00 7.76 -13.69
C PRO A 24 -4.75 7.91 -12.79
N LEU A 25 -4.12 6.78 -12.45
CA LEU A 25 -2.83 6.78 -11.74
C LEU A 25 -1.77 7.50 -12.58
N THR A 26 -1.02 8.40 -11.95
CA THR A 26 0.09 9.09 -12.62
C THR A 26 1.31 8.18 -12.77
N ILE A 27 2.28 8.61 -13.59
CA ILE A 27 3.57 7.90 -13.73
C ILE A 27 4.30 7.86 -12.37
N GLU A 28 4.23 8.94 -11.60
CA GLU A 28 4.86 9.04 -10.29
C GLU A 28 4.24 8.08 -9.28
N ASP A 29 2.91 7.96 -9.29
CA ASP A 29 2.20 7.00 -8.43
C ASP A 29 2.60 5.56 -8.77
N MET A 30 2.68 5.23 -10.06
CA MET A 30 3.13 3.92 -10.51
C MET A 30 4.57 3.62 -10.06
N GLN A 31 5.48 4.58 -10.18
CA GLN A 31 6.87 4.43 -9.70
C GLN A 31 6.94 4.23 -8.19
N LEU A 32 6.08 4.92 -7.44
CA LEU A 32 5.97 4.75 -5.99
C LEU A 32 5.47 3.34 -5.63
N LEU A 33 4.43 2.84 -6.29
CA LEU A 33 3.92 1.48 -6.07
C LEU A 33 4.98 0.41 -6.38
N GLU A 34 5.70 0.57 -7.48
CA GLU A 34 6.80 -0.33 -7.90
C GLU A 34 7.90 -0.41 -6.82
N ARG A 35 8.31 0.74 -6.28
CA ARG A 35 9.33 0.81 -5.24
C ARG A 35 8.85 0.16 -3.93
N ILE A 36 7.59 0.39 -3.55
CA ILE A 36 6.99 -0.23 -2.37
C ILE A 36 6.96 -1.74 -2.51
N ALA A 37 6.46 -2.25 -3.64
CA ALA A 37 6.39 -3.68 -3.92
C ALA A 37 7.78 -4.33 -3.89
N GLU A 38 8.80 -3.66 -4.42
CA GLU A 38 10.17 -4.16 -4.38
C GLU A 38 10.71 -4.28 -2.95
N VAL A 39 10.43 -3.32 -2.09
CA VAL A 39 10.86 -3.40 -0.69
C VAL A 39 10.12 -4.50 0.06
N ILE A 40 8.83 -4.70 -0.20
CA ILE A 40 8.01 -5.79 0.35
C ILE A 40 8.59 -7.15 -0.04
N VAL A 41 8.89 -7.36 -1.33
CA VAL A 41 9.43 -8.62 -1.84
C VAL A 41 10.85 -8.88 -1.32
N LYS A 42 11.73 -7.87 -1.31
CA LYS A 42 13.08 -7.97 -0.75
C LYS A 42 13.10 -8.40 0.72
N ARG A 43 12.07 -8.02 1.47
CA ARG A 43 11.89 -8.40 2.89
C ARG A 43 11.14 -9.71 3.09
N ARG A 44 10.81 -10.45 2.03
CA ARG A 44 9.99 -11.69 2.06
C ARG A 44 8.61 -11.46 2.68
N MET A 45 8.05 -10.26 2.52
CA MET A 45 6.75 -9.86 3.07
C MET A 45 5.61 -9.90 2.04
N ALA A 46 5.81 -10.53 0.87
CA ALA A 46 4.82 -10.55 -0.19
C ALA A 46 3.46 -11.11 0.29
N ALA A 47 3.45 -12.33 0.83
CA ALA A 47 2.23 -12.97 1.34
C ALA A 47 1.51 -12.20 2.47
N PRO A 48 2.18 -11.74 3.55
CA PRO A 48 1.49 -10.97 4.59
C PRO A 48 1.03 -9.59 4.09
N ALA A 49 1.73 -8.98 3.11
CA ALA A 49 1.32 -7.70 2.54
C ALA A 49 0.09 -7.84 1.63
N THR A 50 0.04 -8.85 0.75
CA THR A 50 -1.13 -9.08 -0.11
C THR A 50 -2.36 -9.42 0.71
N MET A 51 -2.24 -10.34 1.69
CA MET A 51 -3.34 -10.68 2.60
C MET A 51 -3.89 -9.45 3.35
N PHE A 52 -2.99 -8.55 3.78
CA PHE A 52 -3.38 -7.30 4.43
C PHE A 52 -4.11 -6.34 3.46
N LEU A 53 -3.58 -6.17 2.25
CA LEU A 53 -4.19 -5.32 1.21
C LEU A 53 -5.56 -5.85 0.78
N GLU A 54 -5.72 -7.17 0.62
CA GLU A 54 -7.01 -7.82 0.34
C GLU A 54 -8.03 -7.59 1.46
N SER A 55 -7.57 -7.57 2.71
CA SER A 55 -8.42 -7.28 3.87
C SER A 55 -8.95 -5.83 3.91
N MET A 56 -8.43 -4.93 3.06
CA MET A 56 -8.94 -3.56 2.90
C MET A 56 -10.16 -3.48 1.97
N GLY A 57 -10.40 -4.49 1.13
CA GLY A 57 -11.53 -4.55 0.18
C GLY A 57 -12.93 -4.47 0.81
N PRO A 58 -13.19 -5.11 1.97
CA PRO A 58 -14.41 -4.90 2.76
C PRO A 58 -14.22 -3.70 3.71
N MET A 59 -14.77 -2.56 3.31
CA MET A 59 -14.62 -1.22 3.89
C MET A 59 -15.18 -1.02 5.32
N ASN A 60 -15.25 -2.07 6.15
CA ASN A 60 -15.75 -2.03 7.52
C ASN A 60 -14.71 -2.38 8.60
N PHE A 61 -13.47 -2.77 8.25
CA PHE A 61 -12.54 -3.34 9.25
C PHE A 61 -11.36 -2.43 9.68
N LEU A 62 -11.04 -1.36 8.95
CA LEU A 62 -9.82 -0.56 9.18
C LEU A 62 -9.98 0.59 10.20
N GLY A 63 -10.78 0.38 11.25
CA GLY A 63 -10.83 1.29 12.40
C GLY A 63 -9.72 0.95 13.41
N SER A 64 -8.72 1.82 13.57
CA SER A 64 -7.61 1.76 14.56
C SER A 64 -6.62 0.58 14.46
N GLN A 65 -7.04 -0.62 14.07
CA GLN A 65 -6.20 -1.83 14.07
C GLN A 65 -5.23 -1.91 12.88
N ALA A 66 -5.61 -1.36 11.73
CA ALA A 66 -4.77 -1.28 10.53
C ALA A 66 -3.44 -0.54 10.77
N LEU A 67 -3.49 0.52 11.58
CA LEU A 67 -2.33 1.32 11.92
C LEU A 67 -1.28 0.51 12.68
N HIS A 68 -1.71 -0.37 13.60
CA HIS A 68 -0.81 -1.24 14.35
C HIS A 68 -0.12 -2.28 13.46
N PHE A 69 -0.78 -2.75 12.40
CA PHE A 69 -0.22 -3.70 11.45
C PHE A 69 0.73 -3.04 10.42
N ILE A 70 0.43 -1.81 10.00
CA ILE A 70 1.23 -1.02 9.06
C ILE A 70 2.48 -0.41 9.73
N THR A 71 2.47 -0.18 11.04
CA THR A 71 3.56 0.45 11.79
C THR A 71 4.96 -0.11 11.50
N PRO A 72 5.21 -1.44 11.51
CA PRO A 72 6.54 -1.98 11.19
C PRO A 72 6.98 -1.79 9.72
N ILE A 73 6.04 -1.54 8.81
CA ILE A 73 6.30 -1.35 7.37
C ILE A 73 6.64 0.12 7.07
N ILE A 74 5.93 1.07 7.68
CA ILE A 74 6.13 2.51 7.42
C ILE A 74 7.55 2.98 7.73
N ASP A 75 8.12 2.54 8.84
CA ASP A 75 9.43 3.06 9.30
C ASP A 75 10.61 2.58 8.44
N CYS A 76 10.43 1.55 7.63
CA CYS A 76 11.50 0.94 6.86
C CYS A 76 11.44 1.21 5.35
N VAL A 77 10.35 1.82 4.86
CA VAL A 77 10.07 1.95 3.42
C VAL A 77 9.72 3.37 2.98
N LEU A 78 9.19 4.23 3.88
CA LEU A 78 8.56 5.49 3.47
C LEU A 78 9.06 6.72 4.26
N SER A 79 9.41 7.77 3.51
CA SER A 79 9.62 9.13 4.04
C SER A 79 8.29 9.76 4.44
N THR A 80 8.29 10.74 5.35
CA THR A 80 7.05 11.35 5.89
C THR A 80 6.13 11.93 4.81
N ASN A 81 6.66 12.41 3.70
CA ASN A 81 5.88 12.91 2.55
C ASN A 81 5.24 11.76 1.75
N GLU A 82 5.96 10.65 1.60
CA GLU A 82 5.50 9.46 0.86
C GLU A 82 4.40 8.73 1.63
N VAL A 83 4.39 8.82 2.96
CA VAL A 83 3.32 8.26 3.79
C VAL A 83 1.96 8.85 3.44
N GLU A 84 1.88 10.16 3.20
CA GLU A 84 0.63 10.83 2.88
C GLU A 84 0.15 10.49 1.45
N GLN A 85 1.10 10.42 0.51
CA GLN A 85 0.82 9.99 -0.85
C GLN A 85 0.36 8.52 -0.90
N VAL A 86 1.01 7.63 -0.14
CA VAL A 86 0.61 6.22 -0.05
C VAL A 86 -0.76 6.06 0.61
N ALA A 87 -1.07 6.86 1.65
CA ALA A 87 -2.40 6.84 2.24
C ALA A 87 -3.48 7.17 1.19
N ARG A 88 -3.32 8.28 0.45
CA ARG A 88 -4.21 8.66 -0.66
C ARG A 88 -4.33 7.58 -1.74
N LEU A 89 -3.22 6.94 -2.10
CA LEU A 89 -3.23 5.87 -3.10
C LEU A 89 -3.98 4.63 -2.60
N LEU A 90 -3.79 4.22 -1.35
CA LEU A 90 -4.46 3.04 -0.79
C LEU A 90 -5.96 3.23 -0.54
N GLU A 91 -6.48 4.45 -0.63
CA GLU A 91 -7.92 4.74 -0.55
C GLU A 91 -8.68 4.26 -1.78
N ARG A 92 -7.99 4.22 -2.91
CA ARG A 92 -8.59 3.85 -4.18
C ARG A 92 -8.50 2.34 -4.38
N ARG A 93 -9.65 1.70 -4.61
CA ARG A 93 -9.75 0.25 -4.81
C ARG A 93 -8.85 -0.24 -5.94
N ASP A 94 -8.82 0.50 -7.05
CA ASP A 94 -8.02 0.18 -8.24
C ASP A 94 -6.52 0.12 -7.91
N THR A 95 -6.07 0.99 -7.01
CA THR A 95 -4.68 1.14 -6.62
C THR A 95 -4.24 0.04 -5.66
N VAL A 96 -5.12 -0.38 -4.75
CA VAL A 96 -4.91 -1.56 -3.91
C VAL A 96 -4.79 -2.82 -4.77
N THR A 97 -5.71 -3.03 -5.70
CA THR A 97 -5.64 -4.16 -6.66
C THR A 97 -4.37 -4.10 -7.50
N ARG A 98 -3.97 -2.92 -7.96
CA ARG A 98 -2.74 -2.73 -8.75
C ARG A 98 -1.49 -3.06 -7.92
N LEU A 99 -1.43 -2.62 -6.68
CA LEU A 99 -0.29 -2.88 -5.79
C LEU A 99 -0.15 -4.37 -5.49
N ILE A 100 -1.25 -5.08 -5.23
CA ILE A 100 -1.26 -6.54 -5.06
C ILE A 100 -0.66 -7.21 -6.30
N ALA A 101 -1.14 -6.87 -7.49
CA ALA A 101 -0.63 -7.45 -8.75
C ALA A 101 0.87 -7.20 -8.96
N ILE A 102 1.38 -6.00 -8.62
CA ILE A 102 2.82 -5.69 -8.72
C ILE A 102 3.62 -6.54 -7.71
N ILE A 103 3.13 -6.69 -6.47
CA ILE A 103 3.78 -7.51 -5.44
C ILE A 103 3.85 -8.98 -5.91
N GLU A 104 2.74 -9.52 -6.39
CA GLU A 104 2.66 -10.89 -6.90
C GLU A 104 3.63 -11.12 -8.06
N ALA A 105 3.60 -10.25 -9.07
CA ALA A 105 4.48 -10.33 -10.24
C ALA A 105 5.97 -10.29 -9.86
N LYS A 106 6.35 -9.47 -8.88
CA LYS A 106 7.74 -9.41 -8.38
C LYS A 106 8.11 -10.58 -7.46
N SER A 107 7.13 -11.16 -6.76
CA SER A 107 7.34 -12.28 -5.84
C SER A 107 7.42 -13.63 -6.55
N ALA A 108 6.83 -13.73 -7.74
CA ALA A 108 6.88 -14.93 -8.57
C ALA A 108 8.35 -15.30 -8.84
N PRO A 109 8.74 -16.58 -8.67
CA PRO A 109 10.08 -17.02 -9.04
C PRO A 109 10.29 -16.71 -10.52
N GLN A 110 11.40 -16.04 -10.85
CA GLN A 110 11.79 -15.62 -12.22
C GLN A 110 12.16 -16.83 -13.13
N GLY A 111 11.50 -17.97 -12.99
CA GLY A 111 11.83 -19.24 -13.64
C GLY A 111 10.70 -19.90 -14.43
N ALA A 112 9.57 -19.23 -14.69
CA ALA A 112 8.43 -19.83 -15.40
C ALA A 112 8.09 -19.17 -16.74
N THR A 113 9.07 -18.53 -17.39
CA THR A 113 8.99 -18.19 -18.83
C THR A 113 10.15 -18.83 -19.58
N ALA A 114 10.11 -20.16 -19.64
CA ALA A 114 10.88 -20.95 -20.60
C ALA A 114 10.20 -22.31 -20.76
N GLN A 115 9.19 -22.36 -21.64
CA GLN A 115 8.91 -23.55 -22.44
C GLN A 115 8.20 -23.15 -23.73
#